data_AF-A0A3C0YNN5-F1
#
_entry.id   AF-A0A3C0YNN5-F1
#
_cell.length_a   1.000
_cell.length_b   1.000
_cell.length_c   1.000
_cell.angle_alpha   90.00
_cell.angle_beta   90.00
_cell.angle_gamma   90.00
#
_symmetry.space_group_name_H-M   'P 1'
#
loop_
_entity.id
_entity.type
_entity.pdbx_description
1 polymer ?
#
loop_
_entity_poly.entity_id
_entity_poly.type
_entity_poly.pdbx_seq_one_letter_code
_entity_poly.pdbx_strand_id
1 'polypeptide(L)'
;QALEDSIPSEGPPYVEHKDLEECIGLAMGSPTRFGNMAAPLKYFIDSTIPLWISGNLIGKPACVFTSSGSHHGGNESTLLSMQLPLLHLGMVIVGVPYSVPELSSTKTGGTPYGPSHVAGESNKAPISEDEKKICLAMGKRLAETALKLSA
;
A
#
# COMPACT_ATOMS: atom_id res chain seq x y z
N GLN A 1 -20.03 -5.60 25.30
CA GLN A 1 -18.67 -5.41 24.73
C GLN A 1 -18.43 -3.92 24.80
N ALA A 2 -17.44 -3.46 25.57
CA ALA A 2 -17.20 -2.03 25.75
C ALA A 2 -16.87 -1.42 24.38
N LEU A 3 -17.62 -0.37 24.02
CA LEU A 3 -17.35 0.46 22.85
C LEU A 3 -16.09 1.26 23.18
N GLU A 4 -14.93 0.79 22.74
CA GLU A 4 -13.77 1.69 22.62
C GLU A 4 -14.12 2.77 21.59
N ASP A 5 -13.69 4.01 21.84
CA ASP A 5 -13.88 5.13 20.93
C ASP A 5 -13.29 4.81 19.55
N SER A 6 -13.94 5.25 18.47
CA SER A 6 -13.49 5.01 17.08
C SER A 6 -12.15 5.68 16.75
N ILE A 7 -11.67 6.58 17.62
CA ILE A 7 -10.37 7.24 17.53
C ILE A 7 -9.52 6.74 18.71
N PRO A 8 -8.39 6.06 18.46
CA PRO A 8 -7.51 5.61 19.54
C PRO A 8 -6.87 6.81 20.25
N SER A 9 -6.60 6.66 21.55
CA SER A 9 -5.96 7.72 22.36
C SER A 9 -4.55 8.08 21.88
N GLU A 10 -3.89 7.17 21.15
CA GLU A 10 -2.60 7.38 20.48
C GLU A 10 -2.56 6.63 19.15
N GLY A 11 -1.86 7.18 18.15
CA GLY A 11 -1.68 6.56 16.84
C GLY A 11 -2.65 7.06 15.76
N PRO A 12 -2.61 6.46 14.55
CA PRO A 12 -3.51 6.82 13.46
C PRO A 12 -4.94 6.36 13.74
N PRO A 13 -5.96 7.03 13.18
CA PRO A 13 -7.35 6.57 13.27
C PRO A 13 -7.52 5.19 12.61
N TYR A 14 -8.52 4.45 13.07
CA TYR A 14 -8.88 3.18 12.44
C TYR A 14 -9.52 3.43 11.07
N VAL A 15 -9.18 2.57 10.12
CA VAL A 15 -9.83 2.53 8.81
C VAL A 15 -11.12 1.73 8.90
N GLU A 16 -12.19 2.27 8.32
CA GLU A 16 -13.51 1.65 8.24
C GLU A 16 -13.85 1.31 6.77
N HIS A 17 -14.92 0.52 6.57
CA HIS A 17 -15.40 0.23 5.21
C HIS A 17 -15.83 1.50 4.47
N LYS A 18 -16.40 2.47 5.19
CA LYS A 18 -16.81 3.76 4.65
C LYS A 18 -15.65 4.53 4.02
N ASP A 19 -14.44 4.44 4.58
CA ASP A 19 -13.26 5.09 3.99
C ASP A 19 -12.94 4.52 2.60
N LEU A 20 -13.13 3.20 2.41
CA LEU A 20 -12.95 2.55 1.12
C LEU A 20 -14.06 2.92 0.13
N GLU A 21 -15.28 3.09 0.63
CA GLU A 21 -16.43 3.53 -0.17
C GLU A 21 -16.26 4.96 -0.69
N GLU A 22 -15.74 5.85 0.14
CA GLU A 22 -15.60 7.29 -0.16
C GLU A 22 -14.29 7.63 -0.88
N CYS A 23 -13.24 6.81 -0.75
CA CYS A 23 -11.98 7.11 -1.43
C CYS A 23 -12.11 6.97 -2.96
N ILE A 24 -11.46 7.86 -3.71
CA ILE A 24 -11.34 7.76 -5.18
C ILE A 24 -10.07 7.03 -5.63
N GLY A 25 -9.21 6.64 -4.69
CA GLY A 25 -8.00 5.87 -4.93
C GLY A 25 -7.39 5.41 -3.60
N LEU A 26 -6.69 4.27 -3.62
CA LEU A 26 -6.22 3.59 -2.42
C LEU A 26 -4.70 3.41 -2.42
N ALA A 27 -4.01 3.89 -1.38
CA ALA A 27 -2.63 3.54 -1.10
C ALA A 27 -2.57 2.61 0.12
N MET A 28 -2.26 1.34 -0.08
CA MET A 28 -2.28 0.32 0.97
C MET A 28 -0.88 -0.11 1.37
N GLY A 29 -0.56 0.00 2.66
CA GLY A 29 0.77 -0.30 3.20
C GLY A 29 0.78 -1.45 4.19
N SER A 30 1.82 -2.29 4.13
CA SER A 30 2.11 -3.24 5.20
C SER A 30 3.61 -3.50 5.33
N PRO A 31 4.16 -3.62 6.56
CA PRO A 31 5.47 -4.24 6.71
C PRO A 31 5.43 -5.69 6.24
N THR A 32 6.57 -6.19 5.76
CA THR A 32 6.68 -7.58 5.33
C THR A 32 6.62 -8.55 6.52
N ARG A 33 5.92 -9.65 6.32
CA ARG A 33 5.91 -10.85 7.15
C ARG A 33 6.13 -12.04 6.25
N PHE A 34 7.40 -12.47 6.15
CA PHE A 34 7.83 -13.59 5.30
C PHE A 34 7.36 -13.44 3.84
N GLY A 35 7.51 -12.25 3.26
CA GLY A 35 7.09 -11.98 1.89
C GLY A 35 5.59 -11.78 1.68
N ASN A 36 4.82 -11.64 2.77
CA ASN A 36 3.39 -11.32 2.75
C ASN A 36 3.09 -10.08 3.61
N MET A 37 1.85 -9.60 3.53
CA MET A 37 1.35 -8.56 4.44
C MET A 37 1.23 -9.06 5.89
N ALA A 38 1.16 -8.13 6.84
CA ALA A 38 0.92 -8.41 8.23
C ALA A 38 -0.53 -8.82 8.48
N ALA A 39 -0.73 -9.66 9.51
CA ALA A 39 -2.04 -10.20 9.87
C ALA A 39 -3.15 -9.13 10.04
N PRO A 40 -2.90 -7.94 10.65
CA PRO A 40 -3.94 -6.92 10.78
C PRO A 40 -4.49 -6.43 9.43
N LEU A 41 -3.61 -6.22 8.43
CA LEU A 41 -4.07 -5.81 7.11
C LEU A 41 -4.86 -6.94 6.42
N LYS A 42 -4.38 -8.18 6.53
CA LYS A 42 -5.09 -9.34 5.97
C LYS A 42 -6.49 -9.49 6.59
N TYR A 43 -6.59 -9.32 7.91
CA TYR A 43 -7.86 -9.33 8.64
C TYR A 43 -8.81 -8.24 8.14
N PHE A 44 -8.32 -7.01 7.96
CA PHE A 44 -9.13 -5.92 7.41
C PHE A 44 -9.63 -6.25 5.99
N ILE A 45 -8.76 -6.74 5.10
CA ILE A 45 -9.16 -7.15 3.74
C ILE A 45 -10.23 -8.26 3.79
N ASP A 46 -10.08 -9.25 4.67
CA ASP A 46 -11.07 -10.33 4.80
C ASP A 46 -12.45 -9.82 5.28
N SER A 47 -12.48 -8.68 5.97
CA SER A 47 -13.75 -8.03 6.34
C SER A 47 -14.46 -7.33 5.18
N THR A 48 -13.80 -7.12 4.03
CA THR A 48 -14.35 -6.36 2.88
C THR A 48 -15.30 -7.15 1.98
N ILE A 49 -15.73 -8.35 2.38
CA ILE A 49 -16.70 -9.17 1.63
C ILE A 49 -17.95 -8.37 1.18
N PRO A 50 -18.58 -7.52 2.03
CA PRO A 50 -19.72 -6.71 1.58
C PRO A 50 -19.39 -5.76 0.42
N LEU A 51 -18.19 -5.16 0.41
CA LEU A 51 -17.71 -4.28 -0.65
C LEU A 51 -17.40 -5.05 -1.94
N TRP A 52 -16.90 -6.28 -1.80
CA TRP A 52 -16.72 -7.19 -2.92
C TRP A 52 -18.05 -7.56 -3.58
N ILE A 53 -19.06 -7.93 -2.78
CA ILE A 53 -20.40 -8.30 -3.27
C ILE A 53 -21.08 -7.12 -3.96
N SER A 54 -20.96 -5.91 -3.40
CA SER A 54 -21.57 -4.71 -3.98
C SER A 54 -20.80 -4.14 -5.19
N GLY A 55 -19.57 -4.61 -5.43
CA GLY A 55 -18.71 -4.10 -6.48
C GLY A 55 -18.21 -2.66 -6.23
N ASN A 56 -18.27 -2.18 -4.99
CA ASN A 56 -17.99 -0.77 -4.67
C ASN A 56 -16.58 -0.31 -5.10
N LEU A 57 -15.58 -1.19 -5.00
CA LEU A 57 -14.18 -0.86 -5.29
C LEU A 57 -13.80 -1.06 -6.76
N ILE A 58 -14.72 -1.55 -7.60
CA ILE A 58 -14.44 -1.81 -9.02
C ILE A 58 -14.04 -0.51 -9.72
N GLY A 59 -12.93 -0.56 -10.46
CA GLY A 59 -12.42 0.56 -11.25
C GLY A 59 -11.63 1.61 -10.45
N LYS A 60 -11.69 1.60 -9.11
CA LYS A 60 -10.89 2.50 -8.28
C LYS A 60 -9.39 2.14 -8.40
N PRO A 61 -8.49 3.10 -8.64
CA PRO A 61 -7.08 2.80 -8.69
C PRO A 61 -6.50 2.53 -7.31
N ALA A 62 -5.56 1.59 -7.23
CA ALA A 62 -4.87 1.24 -6.00
C ALA A 62 -3.38 1.06 -6.22
N CYS A 63 -2.59 1.41 -5.20
CA CYS A 63 -1.19 1.06 -5.11
C CYS A 63 -0.84 0.45 -3.76
N VAL A 64 0.28 -0.26 -3.73
CA VAL A 64 0.81 -0.91 -2.54
C VAL A 64 2.21 -0.41 -2.20
N PHE A 65 2.55 -0.39 -0.91
CA PHE A 65 3.90 -0.08 -0.43
C PHE A 65 4.26 -0.95 0.78
N THR A 66 5.56 -1.16 1.01
CA THR A 66 6.04 -2.07 2.07
C THR A 66 7.32 -1.59 2.77
N SER A 67 7.70 -2.29 3.83
CA SER A 67 8.99 -2.16 4.50
C SER A 67 9.50 -3.55 4.89
N SER A 68 10.81 -3.76 4.74
CA SER A 68 11.48 -5.04 5.02
C SER A 68 12.72 -4.86 5.92
N GLY A 69 13.14 -5.94 6.58
CA GLY A 69 14.36 -5.94 7.40
C GLY A 69 15.66 -6.13 6.62
N SER A 70 15.60 -6.57 5.36
CA SER A 70 16.77 -6.86 4.52
C SER A 70 16.47 -6.62 3.04
N HIS A 71 17.53 -6.44 2.23
CA HIS A 71 17.40 -6.10 0.81
C HIS A 71 16.55 -7.06 -0.03
N HIS A 72 16.54 -8.36 0.32
CA HIS A 72 15.75 -9.38 -0.39
C HIS A 72 14.69 -10.04 0.52
N GLY A 73 14.37 -9.41 1.65
CA GLY A 73 13.42 -9.92 2.64
C GLY A 73 11.95 -9.72 2.29
N GLY A 74 11.61 -9.65 0.99
CA GLY A 74 10.24 -9.50 0.53
C GLY A 74 9.84 -8.10 0.04
N ASN A 75 10.80 -7.27 -0.39
CA ASN A 75 10.52 -5.96 -1.00
C ASN A 75 9.60 -6.07 -2.24
N GLU A 76 9.71 -7.15 -3.01
CA GLU A 76 8.89 -7.39 -4.20
C GLU A 76 7.71 -8.33 -3.92
N SER A 77 7.97 -9.48 -3.30
CA SER A 77 6.95 -10.52 -3.08
C SER A 77 5.79 -10.04 -2.21
N THR A 78 6.06 -9.22 -1.19
CA THR A 78 5.01 -8.62 -0.35
C THR A 78 4.08 -7.77 -1.19
N LEU A 79 4.62 -6.93 -2.07
CA LEU A 79 3.83 -6.05 -2.93
C LEU A 79 3.01 -6.86 -3.95
N LEU A 80 3.64 -7.84 -4.60
CA LEU A 80 2.95 -8.74 -5.53
C LEU A 80 1.78 -9.48 -4.86
N SER A 81 1.99 -10.03 -3.66
CA SER A 81 0.93 -10.72 -2.91
C SER A 81 -0.18 -9.78 -2.44
N MET A 82 0.15 -8.53 -2.08
CA MET A 82 -0.83 -7.51 -1.71
C MET A 82 -1.71 -7.06 -2.88
N GLN A 83 -1.22 -7.14 -4.12
CA GLN A 83 -2.02 -6.79 -5.30
C GLN A 83 -3.14 -7.80 -5.60
N LEU A 84 -2.96 -9.08 -5.24
CA LEU A 84 -3.92 -10.14 -5.52
C LEU A 84 -5.33 -9.85 -4.97
N PRO A 85 -5.54 -9.56 -3.67
CA PRO A 85 -6.88 -9.24 -3.17
C PRO A 85 -7.47 -7.97 -3.81
N LEU A 86 -6.65 -6.98 -4.15
CA LEU A 86 -7.11 -5.75 -4.81
C LEU A 86 -7.64 -6.04 -6.23
N LEU A 87 -7.02 -6.97 -6.95
CA LEU A 87 -7.53 -7.46 -8.24
C LEU A 87 -8.87 -8.19 -8.08
N HIS A 88 -9.03 -9.02 -7.04
CA HIS A 88 -10.32 -9.67 -6.74
C HIS A 88 -11.43 -8.66 -6.39
N LEU A 89 -11.07 -7.53 -5.78
CA LEU A 89 -11.97 -6.40 -5.50
C LEU A 89 -12.25 -5.53 -6.74
N GLY A 90 -11.67 -5.87 -7.90
CA GLY A 90 -11.88 -5.17 -9.17
C GLY A 90 -11.14 -3.85 -9.31
N MET A 91 -10.13 -3.60 -8.48
CA MET A 91 -9.36 -2.35 -8.49
C MET A 91 -8.34 -2.31 -9.63
N VAL A 92 -7.97 -1.10 -10.04
CA VAL A 92 -6.95 -0.86 -11.08
C VAL A 92 -5.58 -0.70 -10.40
N ILE A 93 -4.68 -1.67 -10.60
CA ILE A 93 -3.35 -1.62 -9.97
C ILE A 93 -2.46 -0.57 -10.65
N VAL A 94 -1.87 0.30 -9.82
CA VAL A 94 -0.90 1.30 -10.21
C VAL A 94 0.43 0.95 -9.56
N GLY A 95 1.49 0.82 -10.38
CA GLY A 95 2.88 0.65 -9.92
C GLY A 95 3.73 1.90 -10.17
N VAL A 96 5.02 1.81 -9.84
CA VAL A 96 6.01 2.87 -10.07
C VAL A 96 6.70 2.64 -11.43
N PRO A 97 6.57 3.54 -12.41
CA PRO A 97 7.24 3.40 -13.69
C PRO A 97 8.73 3.75 -13.59
N TYR A 98 9.59 3.09 -14.38
CA TYR A 98 11.02 3.41 -14.49
C TYR A 98 11.35 4.80 -15.07
N SER A 99 10.33 5.57 -15.48
CA SER A 99 10.49 7.02 -15.71
C SER A 99 10.81 7.78 -14.43
N VAL A 100 10.63 7.17 -13.25
CA VAL A 100 11.19 7.62 -11.97
C VAL A 100 12.64 7.14 -11.90
N PRO A 101 13.65 8.01 -12.12
CA PRO A 101 15.04 7.59 -12.30
C PRO A 101 15.62 6.92 -11.06
N GLU A 102 15.15 7.30 -9.87
CA GLU A 102 15.58 6.74 -8.59
C GLU A 102 15.38 5.22 -8.49
N LEU A 103 14.40 4.63 -9.21
CA LEU A 103 14.24 3.17 -9.27
C LEU A 103 15.46 2.45 -9.85
N SER A 104 16.24 3.12 -10.69
CA SER A 104 17.42 2.53 -11.33
C SER A 104 18.69 2.73 -10.50
N SER A 105 18.72 3.73 -9.61
CA SER A 105 19.90 4.10 -8.84
C SER A 105 19.83 3.77 -7.36
N THR A 106 18.63 3.53 -6.82
CA THR A 106 18.43 3.25 -5.40
C THR A 106 19.26 2.04 -4.95
N LYS A 107 19.88 2.17 -3.77
CA LYS A 107 20.64 1.10 -3.11
C LYS A 107 19.92 0.55 -1.87
N THR A 108 18.74 1.08 -1.57
CA THR A 108 17.92 0.73 -0.41
C THR A 108 16.63 0.08 -0.92
N GLY A 109 15.44 0.56 -0.51
CA GLY A 109 14.16 0.15 -1.07
C GLY A 109 13.73 0.94 -2.31
N GLY A 110 12.61 0.49 -2.88
CA GLY A 110 12.06 0.96 -4.16
C GLY A 110 11.98 -0.18 -5.18
N THR A 111 10.78 -0.43 -5.71
CA THR A 111 10.54 -1.45 -6.75
C THR A 111 9.52 -0.94 -7.77
N PRO A 112 9.45 -1.50 -8.99
CA PRO A 112 8.39 -1.15 -9.93
C PRO A 112 6.98 -1.54 -9.44
N TYR A 113 6.87 -2.52 -8.53
CA TYR A 113 5.59 -2.97 -7.97
C TYR A 113 5.02 -2.01 -6.91
N GLY A 114 5.84 -1.10 -6.40
CA GLY A 114 5.50 -0.15 -5.35
C GLY A 114 6.73 0.33 -4.57
N PRO A 115 6.62 1.47 -3.84
CA PRO A 115 7.66 1.91 -2.93
C PRO A 115 7.95 0.86 -1.86
N SER A 116 9.23 0.68 -1.51
CA SER A 116 9.63 -0.14 -0.37
C SER A 116 10.69 0.58 0.44
N HIS A 117 10.85 0.18 1.70
CA HIS A 117 11.94 0.63 2.57
C HIS A 117 12.70 -0.58 3.14
N VAL A 118 14.01 -0.47 3.29
CA VAL A 118 14.85 -1.47 3.98
C VAL A 118 15.28 -0.92 5.33
N ALA A 119 14.55 -1.30 6.39
CA ALA A 119 14.72 -0.76 7.74
C ALA A 119 15.91 -1.35 8.51
N GLY A 120 16.53 -2.39 7.97
CA GLY A 120 17.61 -3.15 8.61
C GLY A 120 17.12 -4.01 9.78
N GLU A 121 18.03 -4.83 10.34
CA GLU A 121 17.72 -5.78 11.42
C GLU A 121 17.16 -5.11 12.68
N SER A 122 17.59 -3.88 12.98
CA SER A 122 17.12 -3.11 14.13
C SER A 122 15.88 -2.28 13.87
N ASN A 123 15.35 -2.28 12.62
CA ASN A 123 14.21 -1.47 12.18
C ASN A 123 14.41 0.05 12.44
N LYS A 124 15.66 0.53 12.30
CA LYS A 124 16.08 1.90 12.60
C LYS A 124 16.77 2.61 11.43
N ALA A 125 16.97 1.93 10.29
CA ALA A 125 17.54 2.59 9.13
C ALA A 125 16.63 3.77 8.71
N PRO A 126 17.18 4.95 8.42
CA PRO A 126 16.39 6.07 7.96
C PRO A 126 15.90 5.84 6.54
N ILE A 127 14.76 6.45 6.20
CA ILE A 127 14.27 6.48 4.81
C ILE A 127 15.25 7.32 3.96
N SER A 128 15.75 6.74 2.88
CA SER A 128 16.70 7.40 1.98
C SER A 128 16.04 8.48 1.12
N GLU A 129 16.82 9.38 0.52
CA GLU A 129 16.28 10.39 -0.40
C GLU A 129 15.66 9.77 -1.65
N ASP A 130 16.23 8.67 -2.16
CA ASP A 130 15.66 7.93 -3.30
C ASP A 130 14.31 7.32 -2.94
N GLU A 131 14.20 6.68 -1.77
CA GLU A 131 12.93 6.12 -1.27
C GLU A 131 11.85 7.20 -1.12
N LYS A 132 12.19 8.37 -0.57
CA LYS A 132 11.26 9.51 -0.45
C LYS A 132 10.74 9.95 -1.81
N LYS A 133 11.61 10.12 -2.80
CA LYS A 133 11.23 10.56 -4.14
C LYS A 133 10.35 9.51 -4.84
N ILE A 134 10.65 8.23 -4.68
CA ILE A 134 9.83 7.13 -5.20
C ILE A 134 8.43 7.16 -4.57
N CYS A 135 8.33 7.32 -3.24
CA CYS A 135 7.05 7.48 -2.54
C CYS A 135 6.24 8.66 -3.06
N LEU A 136 6.87 9.83 -3.21
CA LEU A 136 6.22 11.04 -3.72
C LEU A 136 5.73 10.87 -5.16
N ALA A 137 6.56 10.28 -6.03
CA ALA A 137 6.17 9.96 -7.41
C ALA A 137 4.98 8.99 -7.45
N MET A 138 4.96 7.99 -6.57
CA MET A 138 3.87 7.03 -6.49
C MET A 138 2.56 7.68 -6.04
N GLY A 139 2.60 8.49 -4.98
CA GLY A 139 1.43 9.21 -4.47
C GLY A 139 0.85 10.17 -5.53
N LYS A 140 1.73 10.92 -6.22
CA LYS A 140 1.32 11.78 -7.34
C LYS A 140 0.63 10.97 -8.44
N ARG A 141 1.24 9.85 -8.85
CA ARG A 141 0.70 8.99 -9.91
C ARG A 141 -0.66 8.41 -9.52
N LEU A 142 -0.82 7.91 -8.30
CA LEU A 142 -2.12 7.40 -7.81
C LEU A 142 -3.19 8.49 -7.87
N ALA A 143 -2.90 9.69 -7.36
CA ALA A 143 -3.83 10.80 -7.36
C ALA A 143 -4.24 11.23 -8.78
N GLU A 144 -3.26 11.37 -9.69
CA GLU A 144 -3.54 11.70 -11.09
C GLU A 144 -4.36 10.61 -11.80
N THR A 145 -4.11 9.33 -11.51
CA THR A 145 -4.90 8.22 -12.05
C THR A 145 -6.33 8.24 -11.49
N ALA A 146 -6.51 8.47 -10.20
CA ALA A 146 -7.82 8.59 -9.56
C ALA A 146 -8.66 9.70 -10.19
N LEU A 147 -8.07 10.88 -10.38
CA LEU A 147 -8.76 12.01 -11.02
C LEU A 147 -9.16 11.71 -12.47
N LYS A 148 -8.34 10.97 -13.22
CA LYS A 148 -8.64 10.60 -14.61
C LYS A 148 -9.73 9.53 -14.74
N LEU A 149 -9.80 8.60 -13.78
CA LEU A 149 -10.80 7.53 -13.78
C LEU A 149 -12.14 7.95 -13.15
N SER A 150 -12.14 9.03 -12.36
CA SER A 150 -13.36 9.61 -11.76
C SER A 150 -14.10 10.57 -12.70
N ALA A 151 -13.53 10.88 -13.87
CA ALA A 151 -14.06 11.83 -14.85
C ALA A 151 -14.99 11.16 -15.87
#